data_AF-A0A0Q4DKR4-F1
#
_entry.id   AF-A0A0Q4DKR4-F1
#
_cell.length_a   1.000
_cell.length_b   1.000
_cell.length_c   1.000
_cell.angle_alpha   90.00
_cell.angle_beta   90.00
_cell.angle_gamma   90.00
#
_symmetry.space_group_name_H-M   'P 1'
#
loop_
_entity.id
_entity.type
_entity.pdbx_description
1 polymer ?
#
loop_
_entity_poly.entity_id
_entity_poly.type
_entity_poly.pdbx_seq_one_letter_code
_entity_poly.pdbx_strand_id
1 'polypeptide(L)' 'MPTVPDLFAFENSHPRHTSHKEALIFDELGLRPARYYQLLRHAVMSAEGWALDPMLCRRVLSREAA' A
#
# COMPACT_ATOMS: atom_id res chain seq x y z
N MET A 1 -9.93 7.64 -7.47
CA MET A 1 -9.32 7.26 -6.18
C MET A 1 -9.05 5.77 -6.27
N PRO A 2 -7.81 5.31 -6.03
CA PRO A 2 -7.48 3.89 -6.10
C PRO A 2 -8.27 3.09 -5.05
N THR A 3 -8.65 1.87 -5.42
CA THR A 3 -9.37 0.91 -4.57
C THR A 3 -8.39 0.08 -3.73
N VAL A 4 -8.89 -0.74 -2.80
CA VAL A 4 -8.05 -1.66 -2.01
C VAL A 4 -7.24 -2.61 -2.92
N PRO A 5 -7.83 -3.27 -3.94
CA PRO A 5 -7.07 -4.04 -4.91
C PRO A 5 -5.96 -3.26 -5.62
N ASP A 6 -6.22 -2.01 -6.04
CA ASP A 6 -5.21 -1.19 -6.73
C ASP A 6 -4.01 -0.89 -5.82
N LEU A 7 -4.28 -0.54 -4.56
CA LEU A 7 -3.23 -0.27 -3.56
C LEU A 7 -2.40 -1.51 -3.26
N PHE A 8 -3.03 -2.68 -3.20
CA PHE A 8 -2.38 -3.96 -2.90
C PHE A 8 -1.55 -4.45 -4.08
N ALA A 9 -2.07 -4.32 -5.31
CA ALA A 9 -1.33 -4.64 -6.53
C ALA A 9 -0.05 -3.81 -6.64
N PHE A 10 -0.15 -2.49 -6.40
CA PHE A 10 0.99 -1.60 -6.40
C PHE A 10 2.00 -1.90 -5.27
N GLU A 11 1.54 -2.21 -4.06
CA GLU A 11 2.46 -2.54 -2.94
C GLU A 11 3.18 -3.87 -3.19
N ASN A 12 2.51 -4.86 -3.79
CA ASN A 12 3.12 -6.15 -4.10
C ASN A 12 4.17 -6.04 -5.22
N SER A 13 3.97 -5.17 -6.21
CA SER A 13 5.00 -4.90 -7.25
C SER A 13 6.16 -4.05 -6.72
N HIS A 14 5.92 -3.20 -5.73
CA HIS A 14 6.91 -2.30 -5.14
C HIS A 14 7.06 -2.50 -3.62
N PRO A 15 7.56 -3.65 -3.14
CA PRO A 15 7.51 -3.99 -1.72
C PRO A 15 8.55 -3.26 -0.86
N ARG A 16 9.42 -2.42 -1.42
CA ARG A 16 10.45 -1.67 -0.66
C ARG A 16 10.12 -0.18 -0.68
N HIS A 17 10.27 0.50 0.44
CA HIS A 17 10.18 1.96 0.48
C HIS A 17 11.48 2.54 -0.09
N THR A 18 11.40 3.11 -1.29
CA THR A 18 12.51 3.77 -1.99
C THR A 18 12.02 5.08 -2.59
N SER A 19 12.92 6.04 -2.82
CA SER A 19 12.58 7.29 -3.52
C SER A 19 12.01 7.05 -4.92
N HIS A 20 12.43 5.96 -5.58
CA HIS A 20 11.87 5.55 -6.87
C HIS A 20 10.39 5.14 -6.75
N LYS A 21 10.04 4.38 -5.70
CA LYS A 21 8.63 4.03 -5.42
C LYS A 21 7.78 5.28 -5.18
N GLU A 22 8.32 6.29 -4.51
CA GLU A 22 7.59 7.54 -4.27
C GLU A 22 7.25 8.30 -5.56
N ALA A 23 8.17 8.28 -6.55
CA ALA A 23 7.87 8.82 -7.87
C ALA A 23 6.76 8.01 -8.56
N LEU A 24 6.86 6.67 -8.54
CA LEU A 24 5.84 5.79 -9.14
C LEU A 24 4.47 5.92 -8.49
N ILE A 25 4.37 6.18 -7.18
CA ILE A 25 3.10 6.46 -6.51
C ILE A 25 2.40 7.66 -7.16
N PHE A 26 3.17 8.70 -7.50
CA PHE A 26 2.63 9.87 -8.17
C PHE A 26 2.28 9.57 -9.62
N ASP A 27 3.18 8.94 -10.36
CA ASP A 27 3.03 8.71 -11.80
C ASP A 27 1.94 7.69 -12.13
N GLU A 28 1.80 6.61 -11.35
CA GLU A 28 0.85 5.53 -11.62
C GLU A 28 -0.51 5.73 -10.94
N LEU A 29 -0.52 6.22 -9.70
CA LEU A 29 -1.76 6.33 -8.91
C LEU A 29 -2.30 7.75 -8.83
N GLY A 30 -1.55 8.75 -9.31
CA GLY A 30 -1.92 10.16 -9.20
C GLY A 30 -1.97 10.66 -7.76
N LEU A 31 -1.28 9.98 -6.84
CA LEU A 31 -1.30 10.28 -5.41
C LEU A 31 -0.01 10.94 -4.93
N ARG A 32 -0.11 11.77 -3.90
CA ARG A 32 1.08 12.12 -3.10
C ARG A 32 1.50 10.91 -2.26
N PRO A 33 2.80 10.65 -2.05
CA PRO A 33 3.28 9.53 -1.25
C PRO A 33 2.62 9.42 0.13
N ALA A 34 2.51 10.54 0.86
CA ALA A 34 1.84 10.57 2.16
C ALA A 34 0.38 10.06 2.09
N ARG A 35 -0.36 10.46 1.04
CA ARG A 35 -1.76 10.03 0.86
C ARG A 35 -1.85 8.54 0.52
N TYR A 36 -0.93 8.04 -0.29
CA TYR A 36 -0.84 6.62 -0.59
C TYR A 36 -0.64 5.78 0.67
N TYR A 37 0.35 6.13 1.52
CA TYR A 37 0.61 5.36 2.74
C TYR A 37 -0.55 5.41 3.74
N GLN A 38 -1.27 6.55 3.83
CA GLN A 38 -2.51 6.62 4.61
C GLN A 38 -3.56 5.63 4.10
N LEU A 39 -3.83 5.63 2.79
CA LEU A 39 -4.82 4.73 2.19
C LEU A 39 -4.41 3.27 2.32
N LEU A 40 -3.13 2.94 2.11
CA LEU A 40 -2.59 1.60 2.29
C LEU A 40 -2.77 1.13 3.73
N ARG A 41 -2.46 1.98 4.72
CA ARG A 41 -2.67 1.68 6.14
C ARG A 41 -4.13 1.37 6.45
N HIS A 42 -5.06 2.18 5.93
CA HIS A 42 -6.49 1.89 6.08
C HIS A 42 -6.90 0.57 5.41
N ALA A 43 -6.38 0.29 4.22
CA ALA A 43 -6.66 -0.94 3.48
C ALA A 43 -6.19 -2.18 4.26
N VAL A 44 -4.96 -2.20 4.79
CA VAL A 44 -4.42 -3.36 5.54
C VAL A 44 -5.07 -3.56 6.92
N MET A 45 -5.78 -2.56 7.43
CA MET A 45 -6.58 -2.68 8.67
C MET A 45 -8.04 -3.06 8.41
N SER A 46 -8.47 -3.11 7.15
CA SER A 46 -9.87 -3.40 6.77
C SER A 46 -10.13 -4.89 6.60
N ALA A 47 -11.39 -5.31 6.82
CA ALA A 47 -11.81 -6.69 6.56
C ALA A 47 -11.63 -7.08 5.07
N GLU A 48 -11.86 -6.15 4.15
CA GLU A 48 -11.64 -6.34 2.72
C GLU A 48 -10.18 -6.66 2.40
N GLY A 49 -9.23 -5.88 2.93
CA GLY A 49 -7.80 -6.12 2.72
C GLY A 49 -7.37 -7.48 3.28
N TRP A 50 -7.86 -7.87 4.46
CA TRP A 50 -7.61 -9.18 5.03
C TRP A 50 -8.25 -10.34 4.26
N ALA A 51 -9.38 -10.13 3.60
CA ALA A 51 -9.96 -11.12 2.70
C ALA A 51 -9.16 -11.25 1.39
N LEU A 52 -8.55 -10.15 0.93
CA LEU A 52 -7.83 -10.07 -0.34
C LEU A 52 -6.40 -10.64 -0.25
N ASP A 53 -5.58 -10.15 0.68
CA ASP A 53 -4.19 -10.59 0.84
C ASP A 53 -3.73 -10.48 2.32
N PRO A 54 -4.00 -11.52 3.15
CA PRO A 54 -3.58 -11.55 4.55
C PRO A 54 -2.06 -11.43 4.75
N MET A 55 -1.26 -11.93 3.79
CA MET A 55 0.20 -11.93 3.88
C MET A 55 0.75 -10.52 3.69
N LEU A 56 0.21 -9.77 2.73
CA LEU A 56 0.55 -8.36 2.54
C LEU A 56 0.17 -7.54 3.77
N CYS A 57 -1.05 -7.72 4.31
CA CYS A 57 -1.49 -7.01 5.51
C CYS A 57 -0.50 -7.19 6.67
N ARG A 58 -0.13 -8.44 6.97
CA ARG A 58 0.87 -8.75 8.01
C ARG A 58 2.20 -8.10 7.72
N ARG A 59 2.70 -8.20 6.49
CA ARG A 59 4.01 -7.64 6.10
C ARG A 59 4.07 -6.13 6.30
N VAL A 60 3.04 -5.41 5.87
CA VAL A 60 2.96 -3.95 6.02
C VAL A 60 2.87 -3.57 7.50
N LEU A 61 1.98 -4.20 8.26
CA LEU A 61 1.81 -3.92 9.70
C LEU A 61 3.07 -4.23 10.52
N SER A 62 3.77 -5.33 10.20
CA SER A 62 5.02 -5.66 10.89
C SER A 62 6.15 -4.67 10.61
N ARG A 63 6.15 -4.01 9.45
CA ARG A 63 7.15 -2.97 9.12
C ARG A 63 6.88 -1.66 9.84
N GLU A 64 5.62 -1.30 10.08
CA GLU A 64 5.28 -0.09 10.84
C GLU A 64 5.63 -0.21 12.33
N ALA A 65 5.68 -1.44 12.85
CA ALA A 65 5.97 -1.71 14.27
C ALA A 65 7.47 -1.82 14.59
N ALA A 66 8.34 -1.84 13.58
CA ALA A 66 9.79 -1.99 13.69
C ALA A 66 10.51 -0.65 13.55
#